data_AF-R5YWM8-F1
#
_entry.id   AF-R5YWM8-F1
#
_cell.length_a   1.000
_cell.length_b   1.000
_cell.length_c   1.000
_cell.angle_alpha   90.00
_cell.angle_beta   90.00
_cell.angle_gamma   90.00
#
_symmetry.space_group_name_H-M   'P 1'
#
loop_
_entity.id
_entity.type
_entity.pdbx_description
1 polymer ?
#
loop_
_entity_poly.entity_id
_entity_poly.type
_entity_poly.pdbx_seq_one_letter_code
_entity_poly.pdbx_strand_id
1 'polypeptide(L)'
;MMDVDDVSHIKGYDNVVESSRLDYVTGDGVRPYPEGGDTYAYIKFKTTDAEKIKIPYGEIFGGTNTDGPPCTLNGFTGARNGQIIPEWSLSGEYVKPKKGAELHKVVNGKDTVVAIFDGKHFKEVKGK
;
A
#
# COMPACT_ATOMS: atom_id res chain seq x y z
N MET A 1 -2.45 3.28 0.68
CA MET A 1 -2.42 3.24 -0.81
C MET A 1 -1.21 4.05 -1.26
N MET A 2 -0.63 3.78 -2.44
CA MET A 2 0.51 4.53 -2.97
C MET A 2 0.34 4.69 -4.49
N ASP A 3 0.80 5.81 -5.05
CA ASP A 3 0.93 5.94 -6.50
C ASP A 3 2.04 5.00 -6.98
N VAL A 4 1.86 4.39 -8.16
CA VAL A 4 2.81 3.43 -8.70
C VAL A 4 4.15 4.09 -9.01
N ASP A 5 4.15 5.35 -9.44
CA ASP A 5 5.38 6.05 -9.83
C ASP A 5 6.25 6.35 -8.60
N ASP A 6 5.62 6.62 -7.45
CA ASP A 6 6.31 6.88 -6.17
C ASP A 6 6.96 5.63 -5.56
N VAL A 7 6.57 4.43 -5.97
CA VAL A 7 6.99 3.17 -5.31
C VAL A 7 7.57 2.13 -6.26
N SER A 8 7.57 2.40 -7.55
CA SER A 8 8.02 1.44 -8.57
C SER A 8 9.47 1.00 -8.38
N HIS A 9 10.33 1.86 -7.79
CA HIS A 9 11.73 1.58 -7.48
C HIS A 9 11.93 0.80 -6.17
N ILE A 10 10.92 0.73 -5.30
CA ILE A 10 11.00 -0.01 -4.03
C ILE A 10 10.86 -1.50 -4.34
N LYS A 11 11.94 -2.24 -4.10
CA LYS A 11 12.01 -3.70 -4.31
C LYS A 11 12.58 -4.38 -3.09
N GLY A 12 12.21 -5.64 -2.92
CA GLY A 12 12.61 -6.45 -1.77
C GLY A 12 11.64 -6.26 -0.60
N TYR A 13 11.40 -7.36 0.11
CA TYR A 13 10.41 -7.42 1.18
C TYR A 13 10.69 -6.39 2.29
N ASP A 14 11.92 -6.38 2.83
CA ASP A 14 12.29 -5.49 3.94
C ASP A 14 12.15 -4.01 3.56
N ASN A 15 12.52 -3.65 2.33
CA ASN A 15 12.36 -2.28 1.85
C ASN A 15 10.88 -1.89 1.74
N VAL A 16 10.01 -2.79 1.28
CA VAL A 16 8.57 -2.54 1.23
C VAL A 16 8.02 -2.34 2.64
N VAL A 17 8.39 -3.22 3.57
CA VAL A 17 7.96 -3.16 4.98
C VAL A 17 8.41 -1.86 5.63
N GLU A 18 9.68 -1.47 5.48
CA GLU A 18 10.20 -0.26 6.11
C GLU A 18 9.67 1.01 5.46
N SER A 19 9.62 1.08 4.12
CA SER A 19 9.15 2.28 3.41
C SER A 19 7.66 2.56 3.64
N SER A 20 6.88 1.49 3.82
CA SER A 20 5.44 1.55 4.08
C SER A 20 5.09 1.44 5.57
N ARG A 21 6.09 1.33 6.44
CA ARG A 21 5.94 1.17 7.90
C ARG A 21 4.95 0.07 8.31
N LEU A 22 5.15 -1.10 7.72
CA LEU A 22 4.39 -2.32 8.00
C LEU A 22 4.97 -3.12 9.18
N ASP A 23 5.88 -2.53 9.95
CA ASP A 23 6.57 -3.13 11.10
C ASP A 23 5.74 -3.16 12.39
N TYR A 24 4.44 -2.90 12.31
CA TYR A 24 3.54 -2.86 13.46
C TYR A 24 3.24 -4.25 14.04
N VAL A 25 2.97 -4.28 15.34
CA VAL A 25 2.56 -5.48 16.08
C VAL A 25 1.08 -5.33 16.45
N THR A 26 0.27 -6.35 16.16
CA THR A 26 -1.15 -6.38 16.50
C THR A 26 -1.35 -6.67 17.99
N GLY A 27 -2.55 -6.44 18.52
CA GLY A 27 -2.82 -6.55 19.96
C GLY A 27 -2.61 -7.96 20.56
N ASP A 28 -2.53 -8.98 19.71
CA ASP A 28 -2.19 -10.37 20.05
C ASP A 28 -0.68 -10.65 20.01
N GLY A 29 0.16 -9.64 19.78
CA GLY A 29 1.62 -9.77 19.74
C GLY A 29 2.17 -10.27 18.40
N VAL A 30 1.33 -10.43 17.38
CA VAL A 30 1.75 -10.90 16.05
C VAL A 30 2.22 -9.73 15.20
N ARG A 31 3.31 -9.92 14.45
CA ARG A 31 3.73 -9.00 13.40
C ARG A 31 3.26 -9.56 12.06
N PRO A 32 2.23 -8.98 11.40
CA PRO A 32 1.69 -9.54 10.15
C PRO A 32 2.71 -9.58 9.02
N TYR A 33 3.67 -8.66 9.05
CA TYR A 33 4.81 -8.59 8.14
C TYR A 33 6.11 -8.90 8.90
N PRO A 34 6.42 -10.19 9.13
CA PRO A 34 7.56 -10.62 9.96
C PRO A 34 8.91 -10.19 9.38
N GLU A 35 9.93 -10.04 10.24
CA GLU A 35 11.30 -9.78 9.79
C GLU A 35 11.85 -10.93 8.95
N GLY A 36 12.62 -10.60 7.90
CA GLY A 36 13.21 -11.60 7.02
C GLY A 36 12.18 -12.35 6.16
N GLY A 37 10.96 -11.83 6.04
CA GLY A 37 9.99 -12.34 5.08
C GLY A 37 10.48 -12.19 3.64
N ASP A 38 9.88 -12.95 2.73
CA ASP A 38 10.24 -12.92 1.31
C ASP A 38 9.04 -12.66 0.38
N THR A 39 7.84 -12.56 0.97
CA THR A 39 6.58 -12.61 0.24
C THR A 39 5.66 -11.46 0.65
N TYR A 40 5.15 -10.73 -0.34
CA TYR A 40 4.10 -9.73 -0.15
C TYR A 40 3.15 -9.72 -1.34
N ALA A 41 1.99 -9.08 -1.18
CA ALA A 41 1.00 -8.92 -2.24
C ALA A 41 0.55 -7.46 -2.33
N TYR A 42 0.18 -7.03 -3.52
CA TYR A 42 -0.42 -5.71 -3.75
C TYR A 42 -1.44 -5.77 -4.88
N ILE A 43 -2.36 -4.80 -4.89
CA ILE A 43 -3.31 -4.62 -5.98
C ILE A 43 -2.87 -3.41 -6.79
N LYS A 44 -2.64 -3.61 -8.08
CA LYS A 44 -2.41 -2.54 -9.04
C LYS A 44 -3.72 -2.21 -9.74
N PHE A 45 -4.22 -1.01 -9.57
CA PHE A 45 -5.53 -0.64 -10.10
C PHE A 45 -5.59 0.81 -10.56
N LYS A 46 -6.58 1.09 -11.40
CA LYS A 46 -7.07 2.43 -11.72
C LYS A 46 -8.48 2.56 -11.17
N THR A 47 -8.88 3.76 -10.78
CA THR A 47 -10.25 4.06 -10.36
C THR A 47 -10.76 5.32 -11.06
N THR A 48 -12.08 5.52 -11.11
CA THR A 48 -12.69 6.82 -11.45
C THR A 48 -12.90 7.69 -10.22
N ASP A 49 -12.74 7.13 -9.02
CA ASP A 49 -13.00 7.77 -7.74
C ASP A 49 -11.72 8.36 -7.12
N ALA A 50 -10.82 8.90 -7.94
CA ALA A 50 -9.50 9.36 -7.48
C ALA A 50 -9.61 10.56 -6.53
N GLU A 51 -10.67 11.36 -6.66
CA GLU A 51 -11.00 12.48 -5.80
C GLU A 51 -11.27 12.07 -4.35
N LYS A 52 -11.60 10.79 -4.08
CA LYS A 52 -11.79 10.22 -2.73
C LYS A 52 -10.48 9.87 -2.05
N ILE A 53 -9.38 9.85 -2.80
CA ILE A 53 -8.04 9.57 -2.27
C ILE A 53 -7.44 10.90 -1.87
N LYS A 54 -7.10 11.04 -0.58
CA LYS A 54 -6.56 12.27 0.00
C LYS A 54 -5.20 12.03 0.64
N ILE A 55 -4.42 13.11 0.72
CA ILE A 55 -3.23 13.15 1.55
C ILE A 55 -3.68 13.40 3.00
N PRO A 56 -3.27 12.57 3.97
CA PRO A 56 -3.76 12.64 5.34
C PRO A 56 -3.00 13.69 6.17
N TYR A 57 -3.06 14.96 5.74
CA TYR A 57 -2.45 16.08 6.46
C TYR A 57 -3.06 16.26 7.85
N GLY A 58 -2.22 16.52 8.85
CA GLY A 58 -2.67 16.97 10.16
C GLY A 58 -2.95 18.46 10.20
N GLU A 59 -3.47 18.92 11.35
CA GLU A 59 -3.95 20.30 11.53
C GLU A 59 -2.90 21.36 11.21
N ILE A 60 -1.63 21.12 11.56
CA ILE A 60 -0.54 22.07 11.31
C ILE A 60 -0.24 22.26 9.82
N PHE A 61 -0.64 21.30 8.98
CA PHE A 61 -0.52 21.34 7.52
C PHE A 61 -1.86 21.61 6.83
N GLY A 62 -2.86 22.10 7.58
CA GLY A 62 -4.17 22.48 7.04
C GLY A 62 -5.12 21.32 6.76
N GLY A 63 -4.82 20.12 7.26
CA GLY A 63 -5.74 18.97 7.21
C GLY A 63 -6.47 18.75 8.53
N THR A 64 -7.14 17.60 8.64
CA THR A 64 -7.93 17.22 9.82
C THR A 64 -7.50 15.87 10.41
N ASN A 65 -6.40 15.29 9.92
CA ASN A 65 -5.94 13.99 10.40
C ASN A 65 -5.32 14.10 11.80
N THR A 66 -5.65 13.15 12.67
CA THR A 66 -5.14 13.08 14.05
C THR A 66 -4.49 11.72 14.35
N ASP A 67 -4.28 10.89 13.32
CA ASP A 67 -3.65 9.58 13.44
C ASP A 67 -2.23 9.68 14.03
N GLY A 68 -1.88 8.67 14.83
CA GLY A 68 -0.53 8.50 15.36
C GLY A 68 0.42 7.83 14.36
N PRO A 69 1.67 7.55 14.78
CA PRO A 69 2.63 6.81 13.97
C PRO A 69 2.05 5.49 13.43
N PRO A 70 2.35 5.11 12.17
CA PRO A 70 3.44 5.63 11.33
C PRO A 70 3.12 6.90 10.51
N CYS A 71 1.89 7.42 10.57
CA CYS A 71 1.54 8.68 9.93
C CYS A 71 2.33 9.83 10.58
N THR A 72 2.99 10.63 9.74
CA THR A 72 3.76 11.80 10.21
C THR A 72 2.94 13.10 10.17
N LEU A 73 1.70 13.01 9.68
CA LEU A 73 0.78 14.14 9.46
C LEU A 73 1.23 15.15 8.40
N ASN A 74 2.40 14.98 7.78
CA ASN A 74 2.93 15.87 6.74
C ASN A 74 2.68 15.38 5.31
N GLY A 75 1.90 14.30 5.15
CA GLY A 75 1.62 13.68 3.85
C GLY A 75 2.65 12.65 3.39
N PHE A 76 3.64 12.30 4.20
CA PHE A 76 4.63 11.25 3.91
C PHE A 76 4.71 10.22 5.03
N THR A 77 5.17 9.01 4.67
CA THR A 77 5.40 7.94 5.65
C THR A 77 6.59 8.28 6.55
N GLY A 78 6.56 7.79 7.78
CA GLY A 78 7.70 7.86 8.69
C GLY A 78 8.80 6.84 8.37
N ALA A 79 9.09 6.57 7.09
CA ALA A 79 10.10 5.60 6.65
C ALA A 79 11.50 5.98 7.16
N ARG A 80 12.30 4.99 7.60
CA ARG A 80 13.65 5.22 8.18
C ARG A 80 14.79 4.73 7.30
N ASN A 81 14.49 4.20 6.11
CA ASN A 81 15.48 3.74 5.13
C ASN A 81 15.84 4.80 4.07
N GLY A 82 15.55 6.08 4.34
CA GLY A 82 15.84 7.19 3.44
C GLY A 82 14.88 7.33 2.25
N GLN A 83 13.81 6.52 2.19
CA GLN A 83 12.76 6.66 1.19
C GLN A 83 11.81 7.81 1.56
N ILE A 84 11.37 8.58 0.57
CA ILE A 84 10.38 9.64 0.72
C ILE A 84 9.11 9.16 0.00
N ILE A 85 8.17 8.60 0.77
CA ILE A 85 6.98 7.97 0.21
C ILE A 85 5.73 8.76 0.63
N PRO A 86 4.93 9.27 -0.30
CA PRO A 86 3.67 9.93 0.03
C PRO A 86 2.68 8.97 0.67
N GLU A 87 1.92 9.46 1.65
CA GLU A 87 0.79 8.75 2.25
C GLU A 87 -0.52 9.12 1.57
N TRP A 88 -1.37 8.11 1.43
CA TRP A 88 -2.69 8.24 0.83
C TRP A 88 -3.74 7.52 1.67
N SER A 89 -4.82 8.24 2.00
CA SER A 89 -5.95 7.78 2.79
C SER A 89 -7.24 7.77 1.97
N LEU A 90 -8.14 6.88 2.37
CA LEU A 90 -9.49 6.69 1.83
C LEU A 90 -10.52 7.03 2.91
N SER A 91 -10.36 8.16 3.60
CA SER A 91 -11.12 8.59 4.80
C SER A 91 -12.61 8.20 4.81
N GLY A 92 -12.93 6.98 5.28
CA GLY A 92 -14.28 6.42 5.36
C GLY A 92 -14.93 5.95 4.04
N GLU A 93 -14.22 6.01 2.91
CA GLU A 93 -14.76 5.74 1.59
C GLU A 93 -14.09 4.52 0.92
N TYR A 94 -14.83 3.84 0.04
CA TYR A 94 -14.29 2.76 -0.78
C TYR A 94 -14.06 3.27 -2.20
N VAL A 95 -12.88 3.00 -2.76
CA VAL A 95 -12.60 3.18 -4.19
C VAL A 95 -12.85 1.87 -4.93
N LYS A 96 -13.58 1.93 -6.04
CA LYS A 96 -13.81 0.74 -6.86
C LYS A 96 -12.67 0.60 -7.88
N PRO A 97 -11.96 -0.54 -7.93
CA PRO A 97 -11.04 -0.84 -9.02
C PRO A 97 -11.78 -0.95 -10.36
N LYS A 98 -11.19 -0.44 -11.43
CA LYS A 98 -11.64 -0.71 -12.80
C LYS A 98 -11.41 -2.19 -13.14
N LYS A 99 -12.27 -2.75 -14.02
CA LYS A 99 -12.04 -4.07 -14.62
C LYS A 99 -10.64 -4.11 -15.23
N GLY A 100 -9.91 -5.20 -14.99
CA GLY A 100 -8.51 -5.36 -15.39
C GLY A 100 -7.49 -4.98 -14.30
N ALA A 101 -7.92 -4.55 -13.11
CA ALA A 101 -7.01 -4.42 -11.98
C ALA A 101 -6.32 -5.76 -11.67
N GLU A 102 -5.05 -5.70 -11.29
CA GLU A 102 -4.16 -6.85 -11.14
C GLU A 102 -3.87 -7.09 -9.66
N LEU A 103 -4.03 -8.33 -9.20
CA LEU A 103 -3.51 -8.78 -7.92
C LEU A 103 -2.14 -9.41 -8.17
N HIS A 104 -1.12 -8.86 -7.53
CA HIS A 104 0.26 -9.30 -7.63
C HIS A 104 0.66 -10.06 -6.37
N LYS A 105 1.46 -11.11 -6.55
CA LYS A 105 2.23 -11.77 -5.50
C LYS A 105 3.70 -11.65 -5.86
N VAL A 106 4.49 -11.12 -4.93
CA VAL A 106 5.95 -11.04 -5.06
C VAL A 106 6.57 -12.04 -4.11
N VAL A 107 7.45 -12.90 -4.61
CA VAL A 107 8.22 -13.88 -3.81
C VAL A 107 9.69 -13.75 -4.16
N ASN A 108 10.55 -13.46 -3.19
CA ASN A 108 11.98 -13.23 -3.41
C ASN A 108 12.24 -12.20 -4.54
N GLY A 109 11.46 -11.12 -4.54
CA GLY A 109 11.51 -10.06 -5.56
C GLY A 109 10.91 -10.42 -6.93
N LYS A 110 10.51 -11.67 -7.16
CA LYS A 110 9.82 -12.09 -8.39
C LYS A 110 8.34 -11.74 -8.31
N ASP A 111 7.95 -10.72 -9.07
CA ASP A 111 6.57 -10.26 -9.19
C ASP A 111 5.77 -11.09 -10.21
N THR A 112 4.61 -11.59 -9.81
CA THR A 112 3.71 -12.38 -10.64
C THR A 112 2.26 -11.94 -10.43
N VAL A 113 1.55 -11.68 -11.52
CA VAL A 113 0.09 -11.49 -11.48
C VAL A 113 -0.58 -12.82 -11.18
N VAL A 114 -1.38 -12.87 -10.10
CA VAL A 114 -2.08 -14.09 -9.64
C VAL A 114 -3.58 -14.01 -9.84
N ALA A 115 -4.16 -12.81 -9.98
CA ALA A 115 -5.57 -12.66 -10.33
C ALA A 115 -5.86 -11.34 -11.06
N ILE A 116 -6.93 -11.32 -11.86
CA ILE A 116 -7.44 -10.13 -12.56
C ILE A 116 -8.86 -9.84 -12.09
N PHE A 117 -9.16 -8.57 -11.80
CA PHE A 117 -10.49 -8.13 -11.43
C PHE A 117 -11.44 -8.09 -12.63
N ASP A 118 -12.53 -8.86 -12.59
CA ASP A 118 -13.51 -8.95 -13.68
C ASP A 118 -14.55 -7.81 -13.70
N GLY A 119 -14.48 -6.89 -12.71
CA GLY A 119 -15.47 -5.84 -12.47
C GLY A 119 -16.35 -6.10 -11.24
N LYS A 120 -16.31 -7.33 -10.70
CA LYS A 120 -17.02 -7.79 -9.50
C LYS A 120 -16.10 -8.55 -8.52
N HIS A 121 -15.27 -9.46 -9.00
CA HIS A 121 -14.34 -10.25 -8.19
C HIS A 121 -12.98 -10.41 -8.87
N PHE A 122 -11.94 -10.67 -8.09
CA PHE A 122 -10.67 -11.15 -8.61
C PHE A 122 -10.81 -12.62 -9.05
N LYS A 123 -10.37 -12.91 -10.27
CA LYS A 123 -10.32 -14.25 -10.86
C LYS A 123 -8.88 -14.66 -11.04
N GLU A 124 -8.53 -15.81 -10.48
CA GLU A 124 -7.17 -16.35 -10.58
C GLU A 124 -6.76 -16.52 -12.05
N VAL A 125 -5.54 -16.09 -12.38
CA VAL A 125 -4.94 -16.39 -13.68
C VAL A 125 -4.35 -17.79 -13.60
N LYS A 126 -5.03 -18.74 -14.24
CA LYS A 126 -4.55 -20.12 -14.36
C LYS A 126 -3.33 -20.16 -15.29
N GLY A 127 -2.17 -20.48 -14.73
CA GLY A 127 -0.98 -20.93 -15.46
C GLY A 127 -0.19 -19.84 -16.20
N LYS A 128 1.06 -19.65 -15.77
CA LYS A 128 2.18 -19.37 -16.66
C LYS A 128 3.28 -20.37 -16.37
#